data_AF-A0A951RFP8-F1
#
_entry.id   AF-A0A951RFP8-F1
#
_cell.length_a   1.000
_cell.length_b   1.000
_cell.length_c   1.000
_cell.angle_alpha   90.00
_cell.angle_beta   90.00
_cell.angle_gamma   90.00
#
_symmetry.space_group_name_H-M   'P 1'
#
loop_
_entity.id
_entity.type
_entity.pdbx_description
1 polymer ?
#
loop_
_entity_poly.entity_id
_entity_poly.type
_entity_poly.pdbx_seq_one_letter_code
_entity_poly.pdbx_strand_id
1 'polypeptide(L)' 'MKTETQIRNQILRRIQRIPGDKLKDLSEYVAKLEQNINKKEKILSYAGVWENMEDSAFEELTDKLISRRERNKRRSDE' A
#
# COMPACT_ATOMS: atom_id res chain seq x y z
N MET A 1 30.05 2.55 0.19
CA MET A 1 28.71 2.72 -0.43
C MET A 1 28.61 4.13 -0.99
N LYS A 2 27.94 4.32 -2.14
CA LYS A 2 27.66 5.67 -2.64
C LYS A 2 26.60 6.34 -1.78
N THR A 3 26.75 7.62 -1.49
CA THR A 3 25.71 8.38 -0.79
C THR A 3 24.53 8.66 -1.72
N GLU A 4 23.34 8.88 -1.17
CA GLU A 4 22.15 9.21 -1.97
C GLU A 4 22.39 10.41 -2.92
N THR A 5 23.08 11.44 -2.42
CA THR A 5 23.46 12.61 -3.21
C THR A 5 24.35 12.24 -4.40
N GLN A 6 25.31 11.33 -4.22
CA GLN A 6 26.15 10.85 -5.31
C GLN A 6 25.36 10.07 -6.36
N ILE A 7 24.38 9.28 -5.92
CA ILE A 7 23.49 8.52 -6.81
C ILE A 7 22.60 9.46 -7.64
N ARG A 8 21.96 10.45 -7.00
CA ARG A 8 21.12 11.44 -7.69
C ARG A 8 21.91 12.24 -8.73
N ASN A 9 23.10 12.70 -8.36
CA ASN A 9 23.98 13.44 -9.28
C ASN A 9 24.43 12.57 -10.47
N GLN A 10 24.70 11.29 -10.23
CA GLN A 10 25.05 10.36 -11.31
C GLN A 10 23.88 10.13 -12.28
N ILE A 11 22.66 10.02 -11.78
CA ILE A 11 21.45 9.86 -12.60
C ILE A 11 21.22 11.12 -13.45
N LEU A 12 21.26 12.31 -12.86
CA LEU A 12 21.10 13.59 -13.57
C LEU A 12 22.08 13.72 -14.75
N ARG A 13 23.37 13.43 -14.51
CA ARG A 13 24.39 13.46 -15.57
C ARG A 13 24.13 12.47 -16.70
N ARG A 14 23.51 11.33 -16.40
CA ARG A 14 23.14 10.33 -17.41
C ARG A 14 21.95 10.81 -18.22
N ILE A 15 20.93 11.38 -17.57
CA ILE A 15 19.73 11.91 -18.23
C ILE A 15 20.09 13.01 -19.24
N GLN A 16 20.99 13.93 -18.86
CA GLN A 16 21.44 15.01 -19.75
C GLN A 16 22.13 14.53 -21.04
N ARG A 17 22.62 13.28 -21.08
CA ARG A 17 23.28 12.69 -22.26
C ARG A 17 22.33 11.88 -23.14
N ILE A 18 21.07 11.74 -22.73
CA ILE A 18 20.08 10.97 -23.47
C ILE A 18 19.58 11.78 -24.67
N PRO A 19 19.58 11.19 -25.88
CA PRO A 19 18.98 11.79 -27.06
C PRO A 19 17.50 12.16 -26.86
N GLY A 20 17.06 13.27 -27.46
CA GLY A 20 15.72 13.81 -27.26
C GLY A 20 14.58 12.84 -27.58
N ASP A 21 14.76 11.97 -28.57
CA ASP A 21 13.82 10.92 -28.99
C ASP A 21 13.60 9.86 -27.91
N LYS A 22 14.54 9.69 -26.96
CA LYS A 22 14.45 8.75 -25.84
C LYS A 22 14.00 9.37 -24.53
N LEU A 23 13.85 10.70 -24.48
CA LEU A 23 13.34 11.38 -23.28
C LEU A 23 11.88 11.02 -23.01
N LYS A 24 11.09 10.73 -24.05
CA LYS A 24 9.71 10.28 -23.89
C LYS A 24 9.63 8.93 -23.17
N ASP A 25 10.40 7.94 -23.63
CA ASP A 25 10.49 6.61 -23.02
C ASP A 25 10.95 6.70 -21.55
N LEU A 26 11.94 7.56 -21.27
CA LEU A 26 12.41 7.81 -19.92
C LEU A 26 11.32 8.45 -19.04
N SER A 27 10.60 9.43 -19.55
CA SER A 27 9.52 10.10 -18.82
C SER A 27 8.41 9.12 -18.44
N GLU A 28 8.01 8.24 -19.36
CA GLU A 28 7.01 7.21 -19.09
C GLU A 28 7.50 6.21 -18.04
N TYR A 29 8.78 5.84 -18.07
CA TYR A 29 9.37 4.96 -17.07
C TYR A 29 9.40 5.60 -15.67
N VAL A 30 9.80 6.88 -15.58
CA VAL A 30 9.81 7.62 -14.30
C VAL A 30 8.39 7.72 -13.73
N ALA A 31 7.38 8.01 -14.57
CA ALA A 31 5.99 8.06 -14.13
C ALA A 31 5.50 6.73 -13.52
N LYS A 32 5.90 5.58 -14.08
CA LYS A 32 5.58 4.26 -13.51
C LYS A 32 6.26 4.02 -12.16
N LEU A 33 7.49 4.50 -11.98
CA LEU A 33 8.19 4.41 -10.69
C LEU A 33 7.48 5.26 -9.62
N GLU A 34 6.96 6.44 -10.00
CA GLU A 34 6.22 7.32 -9.10
C GLU A 34 4.84 6.78 -8.71
N GLN A 35 4.14 6.11 -9.63
CA GLN A 35 2.84 5.47 -9.35
C GLN A 35 2.91 4.47 -8.19
N ASN A 36 3.98 3.68 -8.12
CA ASN A 36 4.20 2.70 -7.05
C ASN A 36 4.47 3.33 -5.67
N ILE A 37 4.62 4.65 -5.58
CA ILE A 37 4.83 5.39 -4.33
C ILE A 37 3.49 5.79 -3.67
N ASN A 38 2.37 5.69 -4.40
CA ASN A 38 1.06 6.08 -3.88
C ASN A 38 0.52 5.05 -2.86
N LYS A 39 0.94 5.20 -1.60
CA LYS A 39 0.35 4.54 -0.42
C LYS A 39 -1.19 4.68 -0.33
N LYS A 40 -1.78 5.68 -1.00
CA LYS A 40 -3.23 5.89 -1.06
C LYS A 40 -3.99 4.70 -1.69
N GLU A 41 -3.38 4.01 -2.64
CA GLU A 41 -4.01 2.85 -3.31
C GLU A 41 -4.24 1.70 -2.32
N LYS A 42 -3.28 1.44 -1.41
CA LYS A 42 -3.45 0.47 -0.31
C LYS A 42 -4.51 0.86 0.72
N ILE A 43 -4.80 2.15 0.90
CA ILE A 43 -5.84 2.58 1.86
C ILE A 43 -7.22 2.39 1.23
N LEU A 44 -7.35 2.72 -0.05
CA LEU A 44 -8.60 2.57 -0.80
C LEU A 44 -8.95 1.11 -1.09
N SER A 45 -8.00 0.18 -1.13
CA SER A 45 -8.30 -1.26 -1.24
C SER A 45 -9.12 -1.81 -0.06
N TYR A 46 -9.16 -1.11 1.07
CA TYR A 46 -10.01 -1.47 2.22
C TYR A 46 -11.39 -0.81 2.17
N ALA A 47 -11.62 0.15 1.27
CA ALA A 47 -12.94 0.77 1.09
C ALA A 47 -13.89 -0.24 0.43
N GLY A 48 -15.07 -0.47 1.01
CA GLY A 48 -16.06 -1.43 0.49
C GLY A 48 -15.81 -2.90 0.84
N VAL A 49 -14.76 -3.21 1.62
CA VAL A 49 -14.54 -4.59 2.12
C VAL A 49 -15.69 -5.06 3.01
N TRP A 50 -16.32 -4.14 3.75
CA TRP A 50 -17.51 -4.43 4.56
C TRP A 50 -18.76 -4.68 3.72
N GLU A 51 -18.88 -4.08 2.53
CA GLU A 51 -20.04 -4.24 1.65
C GLU A 51 -20.06 -5.62 0.96
N ASN A 52 -18.88 -6.19 0.70
CA ASN A 52 -18.73 -7.52 0.09
C ASN A 52 -18.46 -8.63 1.12
N MET A 53 -18.57 -8.32 2.41
CA MET A 53 -18.39 -9.30 3.48
C MET A 53 -19.64 -10.16 3.60
N GLU A 54 -19.47 -11.47 3.80
CA GLU A 54 -20.59 -12.36 4.05
C GLU A 54 -21.30 -11.96 5.36
N ASP A 55 -22.64 -11.91 5.35
CA ASP A 55 -23.45 -11.53 6.50
C ASP A 55 -23.10 -12.34 7.75
N SER A 56 -22.79 -13.63 7.58
CA SER A 56 -22.38 -14.51 8.67
C SER A 56 -21.09 -14.03 9.32
N ALA A 57 -20.08 -13.66 8.52
CA ALA A 57 -18.81 -13.12 8.99
C ALA A 57 -18.98 -11.73 9.62
N PHE A 58 -19.85 -10.89 9.06
CA PHE A 58 -20.18 -9.59 9.65
C PHE A 58 -20.83 -9.74 11.03
N GLU A 59 -21.81 -10.63 11.17
CA GLU A 59 -22.49 -10.94 12.43
C GLU A 59 -21.53 -11.55 13.47
N GLU A 60 -20.56 -12.36 13.02
CA GLU A 60 -19.50 -12.88 13.89
C GLU A 60 -18.60 -11.78 14.47
N LEU A 61 -18.29 -10.76 13.66
CA LEU A 61 -17.40 -9.66 14.01
C LEU A 61 -18.12 -8.52 14.75
N THR A 62 -19.45 -8.51 14.76
CA THR A 62 -20.28 -7.48 15.41
C THR A 62 -21.09 -8.07 16.56
N ASP A 63 -22.26 -8.63 16.29
CA ASP A 63 -23.26 -9.03 17.28
C ASP A 63 -22.76 -10.17 18.19
N LYS A 64 -22.05 -11.15 17.61
CA LYS A 64 -21.53 -12.31 18.35
C LYS A 64 -20.22 -11.99 19.08
N LEU A 65 -19.59 -10.86 18.82
CA LEU A 65 -18.28 -10.51 19.37
C LEU A 65 -18.33 -10.31 20.90
N ILE A 66 -19.35 -9.60 21.38
CA ILE A 66 -19.52 -9.30 22.82
C ILE A 66 -19.72 -10.61 23.60
N SER A 67 -20.63 -11.45 23.13
CA SER A 67 -20.92 -12.77 23.72
C SER A 67 -19.69 -13.69 23.76
N ARG A 68 -18.82 -13.65 22.74
CA ARG A 68 -17.55 -14.40 22.72
C ARG A 68 -16.54 -13.84 23.72
N ARG A 69 -16.41 -12.52 23.82
CA ARG A 69 -15.50 -11.86 24.77
C ARG A 69 -15.88 -12.17 26.22
N GLU A 70 -17.16 -12.12 26.55
CA GLU A 70 -17.64 -12.48 27.89
C GLU A 70 -17.38 -13.95 28.22
N ARG A 71 -17.64 -14.85 27.27
CA ARG A 71 -17.40 -16.29 27.44
C ARG A 71 -15.91 -16.60 27.65
N ASN A 72 -15.02 -15.94 26.91
CA ASN A 72 -13.58 -16.14 27.08
C ASN A 72 -13.06 -15.56 28.40
N LYS A 73 -13.62 -14.44 28.88
CA LYS A 73 -13.27 -13.89 30.20
C LYS A 73 -13.66 -14.84 31.33
N ARG A 74 -14.84 -15.47 31.25
CA ARG A 74 -15.27 -16.48 32.23
C ARG A 74 -14.34 -17.70 32.26
N ARG A 75 -13.74 -18.07 31.13
CA ARG A 75 -12.78 -19.19 31.03
C ARG A 75 -11.38 -18.86 31.52
N SER A 76 -10.99 -17.59 31.61
CA SER A 76 -9.71 -17.20 32.21
C SER A 76 -9.78 -17.08 33.73
N ASP A 77 -11.01 -16.97 34.27
CA ASP A 77 -11.28 -16.82 35.70
C ASP A 77 -11.65 -18.18 36.38
N GLU A 78 -11.73 -19.28 35.60
CA GLU A 78 -11.78 -20.69 36.04
C GLU A 78 -10.37 -21.29 36.10
#